data_AF-A0A970BHG7-F1
#
_entry.id   AF-A0A970BHG7-F1
#
_cell.length_a   1.000
_cell.length_b   1.000
_cell.length_c   1.000
_cell.angle_alpha   90.00
_cell.angle_beta   90.00
_cell.angle_gamma   90.00
#
_symmetry.space_group_name_H-M   'P 1'
#
loop_
_entity.id
_entity.type
_entity.pdbx_description
1 polymer ?
#
loop_
_entity_poly.entity_id
_entity_poly.type
_entity_poly.pdbx_seq_one_letter_code
_entity_poly.pdbx_strand_id
1 'polypeptide(L)'
;DETTHSITDRPGSARKGYTWVVRSVKFPGVFFHYDKGLRSQEVILKLLKDYKGALQTDGYAAYSIYEEKQGVLPLGCMAHVRRKFENALSYYPRSTEGPRLHSPALHVGRKPQDKRSQL
;
A
#
# COMPACT_ATOMS: atom_id res chain seq x y z
N ASP A 1 -3.21 1.83 8.97
CA ASP A 1 -4.19 2.79 9.52
C ASP A 1 -5.49 2.04 9.60
N GLU A 2 -6.10 2.01 10.76
CA GLU A 2 -7.28 1.20 10.96
C GLU A 2 -8.16 1.90 11.99
N THR A 3 -9.47 1.76 11.81
CA THR A 3 -10.44 2.21 12.81
C THR A 3 -10.65 1.08 13.80
N THR A 4 -10.49 1.40 15.08
CA THR A 4 -10.64 0.44 16.18
C THR A 4 -11.72 0.91 17.13
N HIS A 5 -12.39 -0.03 17.78
CA HIS A 5 -13.40 0.27 18.80
C HIS A 5 -13.07 -0.44 20.12
N SER A 6 -13.57 0.07 21.23
CA SER A 6 -13.39 -0.55 22.54
C SER A 6 -14.41 -1.67 22.74
N ILE A 7 -13.95 -2.82 23.24
CA ILE A 7 -14.79 -3.97 23.62
C ILE A 7 -14.68 -4.16 25.14
N THR A 8 -15.83 -4.14 25.83
CA THR A 8 -15.95 -4.33 27.29
C THR A 8 -16.58 -5.67 27.59
N ASP A 9 -15.91 -6.75 27.19
CA ASP A 9 -16.37 -8.13 27.41
C ASP A 9 -15.91 -8.73 28.74
N ARG A 10 -15.13 -7.98 29.53
CA ARG A 10 -14.65 -8.36 30.86
C ARG A 10 -14.94 -7.24 31.87
N PRO A 11 -15.39 -7.57 33.09
CA PRO A 11 -15.62 -6.56 34.12
C PRO A 11 -14.38 -5.69 34.37
N GLY A 12 -14.55 -4.38 34.43
CA GLY A 12 -13.48 -3.44 34.76
C GLY A 12 -12.37 -3.28 33.73
N SER A 13 -12.51 -3.82 32.51
CA SER A 13 -11.48 -3.67 31.47
C SER A 13 -12.09 -3.46 30.08
N ALA A 14 -11.32 -2.81 29.21
CA ALA A 14 -11.64 -2.65 27.80
C ALA A 14 -10.45 -3.09 26.96
N ARG A 15 -10.71 -3.88 25.91
CA ARG A 15 -9.70 -4.28 24.93
C ARG A 15 -10.00 -3.66 23.58
N LYS A 16 -8.96 -3.54 22.75
CA LYS A 16 -9.08 -3.06 21.38
C LYS A 16 -9.77 -4.12 20.50
N GLY A 17 -10.78 -3.68 19.75
CA GLY A 17 -11.54 -4.47 18.79
C GLY A 17 -11.38 -3.96 17.37
N TYR A 18 -11.55 -4.87 16.43
CA TYR A 18 -11.41 -4.64 15.00
C TYR A 18 -12.64 -5.15 14.24
N THR A 19 -13.00 -4.45 13.17
CA THR A 19 -14.03 -4.89 12.21
C THR A 19 -13.40 -4.96 10.83
N TRP A 20 -13.56 -6.08 10.15
CA TRP A 20 -13.09 -6.26 8.79
C TRP A 20 -14.10 -5.64 7.82
N VAL A 21 -13.62 -4.85 6.87
CA VAL A 21 -14.45 -4.19 5.86
C VAL A 21 -14.06 -4.73 4.50
N VAL A 22 -15.02 -5.34 3.80
CA VAL A 22 -14.81 -5.88 2.46
C VAL A 22 -15.76 -5.18 1.49
N ARG A 23 -15.21 -4.57 0.45
CA ARG A 23 -15.99 -3.99 -0.65
C ARG A 23 -15.98 -4.96 -1.82
N SER A 24 -17.17 -5.28 -2.36
CA SER A 24 -17.26 -6.03 -3.61
C SER A 24 -17.36 -5.06 -4.79
N VAL A 25 -16.65 -5.39 -5.88
CA VAL A 25 -16.78 -4.69 -7.17
C VAL A 25 -17.86 -5.32 -8.05
N LYS A 26 -18.15 -6.60 -7.86
CA LYS A 26 -19.15 -7.35 -8.66
C LYS A 26 -20.56 -7.15 -8.11
N PHE A 27 -20.67 -7.03 -6.79
CA PHE A 27 -21.92 -6.76 -6.10
C PHE A 27 -21.77 -5.39 -5.45
N PRO A 28 -22.58 -4.37 -5.82
CA PRO A 28 -22.45 -3.04 -5.23
C PRO A 28 -22.80 -3.12 -3.74
N GLY A 29 -21.77 -3.16 -2.89
CA GLY A 29 -21.95 -3.33 -1.46
C GLY A 29 -20.65 -3.34 -0.66
N VAL A 30 -20.79 -3.02 0.63
CA VAL A 30 -19.75 -3.08 1.64
C VAL A 30 -20.21 -4.03 2.74
N PHE A 31 -19.39 -5.02 3.04
CA PHE A 31 -19.63 -6.03 4.06
C PHE A 31 -18.78 -5.73 5.28
N PHE A 32 -19.41 -5.74 6.45
CA PHE A 32 -18.73 -5.64 7.73
C PHE A 32 -18.70 -7.02 8.36
N HIS A 33 -17.50 -7.55 8.58
CA HIS A 33 -17.30 -8.84 9.21
C HIS A 33 -16.67 -8.65 10.60
N TYR A 34 -17.36 -9.13 11.62
CA TYR A 34 -16.95 -9.05 13.01
C TYR A 34 -16.76 -10.46 13.58
N ASP A 35 -15.53 -10.78 14.00
CA ASP A 35 -15.20 -12.03 14.68
C ASP A 35 -14.58 -11.70 16.04
N LYS A 36 -15.44 -11.43 17.04
CA LYS A 36 -15.05 -11.12 18.43
C LYS A 36 -14.02 -9.97 18.57
N GLY A 37 -13.96 -9.10 17.56
CA GLY A 37 -12.98 -8.03 17.46
C GLY A 37 -11.56 -8.49 17.18
N LEU A 38 -11.34 -9.71 16.67
CA LEU A 38 -10.03 -10.26 16.34
C LEU A 38 -9.51 -9.72 15.01
N ARG A 39 -8.19 -9.51 14.96
CA ARG A 39 -7.44 -9.08 13.77
C ARG A 39 -6.42 -10.13 13.32
N SER A 40 -6.66 -11.40 13.62
CA SER A 40 -5.71 -12.46 13.26
C SER A 40 -5.83 -12.85 11.80
N GLN A 41 -4.76 -13.41 11.23
CA GLN A 41 -4.75 -14.00 9.90
C GLN A 41 -5.81 -15.11 9.74
N GLU A 42 -6.12 -15.82 10.83
CA GLU A 42 -7.15 -16.87 10.81
C GLU A 42 -8.53 -16.32 10.43
N VAL A 43 -8.90 -15.12 10.89
CA VAL A 43 -10.19 -14.51 10.55
C VAL A 43 -10.30 -14.26 9.05
N ILE A 44 -9.26 -13.67 8.44
CA ILE A 44 -9.28 -13.38 7.00
C ILE A 44 -9.22 -14.65 6.15
N LEU A 45 -8.53 -15.69 6.62
CA LEU A 45 -8.50 -17.00 5.94
C LEU A 45 -9.88 -17.66 5.92
N LYS A 46 -10.64 -17.56 7.01
CA LYS A 46 -12.03 -18.03 7.06
C LYS A 46 -12.94 -17.19 6.17
N LEU A 47 -12.83 -15.86 6.25
CA LEU A 47 -13.67 -14.93 5.49
C LEU A 47 -13.49 -15.07 3.96
N LEU A 48 -12.26 -15.30 3.49
CA LEU A 48 -11.93 -15.39 2.06
C LEU A 48 -11.51 -16.81 1.65
N LYS A 49 -11.98 -17.84 2.37
CA LYS A 49 -11.60 -19.24 2.17
C LYS A 49 -11.74 -19.67 0.71
N ASP A 50 -12.92 -19.48 0.14
CA ASP A 50 -13.30 -19.93 -1.20
C ASP A 50 -13.21 -18.81 -2.26
N TYR A 51 -12.66 -17.65 -1.88
CA TYR A 51 -12.52 -16.52 -2.79
C TYR A 51 -11.52 -16.81 -3.90
N LYS A 52 -11.89 -16.43 -5.13
CA LYS A 52 -11.04 -16.44 -6.32
C LYS A 52 -11.21 -15.12 -7.07
N GLY A 53 -10.12 -14.57 -7.57
CA GLY A 53 -10.08 -13.27 -8.26
C GLY A 53 -9.09 -12.28 -7.64
N ALA A 54 -9.28 -10.99 -7.95
CA ALA A 54 -8.38 -9.93 -7.54
C ALA A 54 -8.69 -9.42 -6.11
N LEU A 55 -7.71 -9.52 -5.22
CA LEU A 55 -7.82 -9.13 -3.81
C LEU A 55 -6.95 -7.90 -3.53
N GLN A 56 -7.56 -6.73 -3.33
CA GLN A 56 -6.85 -5.49 -2.99
C GLN A 56 -6.76 -5.29 -1.47
N THR A 57 -5.55 -5.08 -0.93
CA THR A 57 -5.30 -4.94 0.52
C THR A 57 -4.33 -3.81 0.85
N ASP A 58 -4.23 -3.42 2.13
CA ASP A 58 -3.44 -2.29 2.62
C ASP A 58 -1.95 -2.60 2.90
N GLY A 59 -1.51 -3.82 2.64
CA GLY A 59 -0.16 -4.29 2.95
C GLY A 59 0.02 -4.83 4.38
N TYR A 60 -1.06 -5.13 5.10
CA TYR A 60 -0.96 -5.84 6.38
C TYR A 60 -0.47 -7.30 6.18
N ALA A 61 0.52 -7.72 6.99
CA ALA A 61 1.16 -9.03 6.86
C ALA A 61 0.22 -10.24 6.97
N ALA A 62 -0.97 -10.10 7.56
CA ALA A 62 -1.97 -11.15 7.56
C ALA A 62 -2.38 -11.59 6.14
N TYR A 63 -2.21 -10.71 5.14
CA TYR A 63 -2.56 -11.00 3.75
C TYR A 63 -1.44 -11.70 2.96
N SER A 64 -0.21 -11.80 3.46
CA SER A 64 0.94 -12.35 2.70
C SER A 64 0.73 -13.79 2.22
N ILE A 65 -0.09 -14.58 2.94
CA ILE A 65 -0.48 -15.93 2.50
C ILE A 65 -1.21 -15.98 1.15
N TYR A 66 -1.80 -14.86 0.72
CA TYR A 66 -2.49 -14.76 -0.57
C TYR A 66 -1.53 -14.55 -1.75
N GLU A 67 -0.26 -14.28 -1.51
CA GLU A 67 0.76 -14.18 -2.57
C GLU A 67 1.01 -15.52 -3.26
N GLU A 68 0.87 -16.62 -2.52
CA GLU A 68 1.06 -17.98 -3.02
C GLU A 68 -0.29 -18.71 -3.26
N LYS A 69 -1.43 -18.10 -2.90
CA LYS A 69 -2.74 -18.75 -3.00
C LYS A 69 -3.21 -18.80 -4.46
N GLN A 70 -3.21 -20.00 -5.04
CA GLN A 70 -3.64 -20.22 -6.42
C GLN A 70 -5.06 -19.66 -6.69
N GLY A 71 -5.20 -18.91 -7.78
CA GLY A 71 -6.46 -18.31 -8.22
C GLY A 71 -6.87 -17.05 -7.45
N VAL A 72 -6.00 -16.52 -6.59
CA VAL A 72 -6.09 -15.16 -6.08
C VAL A 72 -5.00 -14.30 -6.73
N LEU A 73 -5.38 -13.12 -7.20
CA LEU A 73 -4.44 -12.11 -7.68
C LEU A 73 -4.33 -11.01 -6.60
N PRO A 74 -3.25 -10.98 -5.80
CA PRO A 74 -3.08 -9.94 -4.78
C PRO A 74 -2.79 -8.59 -5.44
N LEU A 75 -3.44 -7.54 -4.95
CA LEU A 75 -3.25 -6.15 -5.37
C LEU A 75 -2.94 -5.27 -4.15
N GLY A 76 -1.95 -4.39 -4.28
CA GLY A 76 -1.64 -3.39 -3.26
C GLY A 76 -2.60 -2.19 -3.35
N CYS A 77 -3.02 -1.66 -2.20
CA CYS A 77 -3.84 -0.47 -2.16
C CYS A 77 -3.00 0.81 -2.37
N MET A 78 -3.15 1.43 -3.54
CA MET A 78 -2.37 2.62 -3.90
C MET A 78 -2.63 3.85 -3.00
N ALA A 79 -3.80 3.93 -2.35
CA ALA A 79 -4.05 4.96 -1.33
C ALA A 79 -3.13 4.79 -0.11
N HIS A 80 -2.89 3.55 0.32
CA HIS A 80 -1.95 3.26 1.41
C HIS A 80 -0.51 3.55 1.00
N VAL A 81 -0.13 3.16 -0.22
CA VAL A 81 1.19 3.45 -0.79
C VAL A 81 1.44 4.97 -0.81
N ARG A 82 0.53 5.74 -1.40
CA ARG A 82 0.63 7.21 -1.47
C ARG A 82 0.85 7.84 -0.09
N ARG A 83 0.03 7.48 0.90
CA ARG A 83 0.17 8.04 2.26
C ARG A 83 1.50 7.66 2.89
N LYS A 84 2.03 6.45 2.64
CA LYS A 84 3.37 6.07 3.13
C LYS A 84 4.47 6.94 2.49
N PHE A 85 4.36 7.25 1.20
CA PHE A 85 5.25 8.21 0.54
C PHE A 85 5.12 9.62 1.11
N GLU A 86 3.90 10.11 1.34
CA GLU A 86 3.66 11.42 1.97
C GLU A 86 4.24 11.47 3.40
N ASN A 87 4.03 10.43 4.20
CA ASN A 87 4.63 10.33 5.53
C ASN A 87 6.16 10.29 5.49
N ALA A 88 6.76 9.71 4.44
CA ALA A 88 8.22 9.67 4.30
C ALA A 88 8.80 11.09 4.12
N LEU A 89 8.05 12.04 3.56
CA LEU A 89 8.51 13.42 3.37
C LEU A 89 8.83 14.13 4.68
N SER A 90 8.20 13.77 5.81
CA SER A 90 8.52 14.39 7.10
C SER A 90 9.88 13.97 7.67
N TYR A 91 10.47 12.87 7.16
CA TYR A 91 11.78 12.40 7.58
C TYR A 91 12.92 13.06 6.81
N TYR A 92 12.63 13.73 5.70
CA TYR A 92 13.59 14.59 5.04
C TYR A 92 13.46 15.98 5.64
N PRO A 93 14.52 16.54 6.26
CA PRO A 93 14.51 17.97 6.56
C PRO A 93 14.26 18.70 5.24
N ARG A 94 13.34 19.67 5.22
CA ARG A 94 13.24 20.60 4.08
C ARG A 94 14.63 21.19 3.89
N SER A 95 15.38 20.69 2.90
CA SER A 95 16.52 21.43 2.40
C SER A 95 15.94 22.72 1.85
N THR A 96 16.37 23.86 2.40
CA THR A 96 16.09 25.19 1.84
C THR A 96 16.73 25.37 0.46
N GLU A 97 17.51 24.39 0.00
CA GLU A 97 17.96 24.25 -1.38
C GLU A 97 17.23 23.08 -2.06
N GLY A 98 16.61 23.34 -3.20
CA GLY A 98 15.91 22.32 -4.00
C GLY A 98 16.84 21.18 -4.43
N PRO A 99 16.31 20.00 -4.78
CA PRO A 99 17.12 18.90 -5.26
C PRO A 99 17.84 19.32 -6.56
N ARG A 100 19.16 19.46 -6.50
CA ARG A 100 19.99 19.46 -7.71
C ARG A 100 19.86 18.07 -8.33
N LEU A 101 18.94 17.94 -9.28
CA LEU A 101 18.89 16.81 -10.21
C LEU A 101 20.25 16.77 -10.92
N HIS A 102 21.14 15.88 -10.47
CA HIS A 102 22.32 15.52 -11.24
C HIS A 102 21.84 14.71 -12.45
N SER A 103 21.49 15.41 -13.53
CA SER A 103 21.34 14.79 -14.84
C SER A 103 22.69 14.21 -15.26
N PRO A 104 22.84 12.90 -15.52
CA PRO A 104 24.02 12.41 -16.20
C PRO A 104 23.91 12.83 -17.67
N ALA A 105 24.64 13.88 -18.03
CA ALA A 105 24.77 14.29 -19.43
C ALA A 105 25.53 13.19 -20.19
N LEU A 106 24.78 12.34 -20.90
CA LEU A 106 25.30 11.45 -21.94
C LEU A 106 26.03 12.30 -22.99
N HIS A 107 27.35 12.38 -22.88
CA HIS A 107 28.22 12.99 -23.88
C HIS A 107 28.41 12.00 -25.04
N VAL A 108 27.51 12.05 -26.03
CA VAL A 108 27.81 11.54 -27.37
C VAL A 108 28.50 12.66 -28.14
N GLY A 109 29.84 12.69 -28.06
CA GLY A 109 30.65 13.63 -28.81
C GLY A 109 30.63 13.32 -30.31
N ARG A 110 29.94 14.14 -31.11
CA ARG A 110 30.27 14.29 -32.54
C ARG A 110 31.42 15.28 -32.67
N LYS A 111 32.54 14.86 -33.29
CA LYS A 111 33.65 15.75 -33.62
C LYS A 111 33.20 16.79 -34.68
N PRO A 112 33.53 18.09 -34.53
CA PRO A 112 33.29 19.08 -35.57
C PRO A 112 34.26 18.90 -36.74
N GLN A 113 33.77 18.96 -37.97
CA GLN A 113 34.59 19.11 -39.18
C GLN A 113 34.97 20.58 -39.38
N ASP A 114 36.25 20.80 -39.66
CA ASP A 114 36.92 22.06 -39.95
C ASP A 114 36.41 22.69 -41.26
N LYS A 115 36.05 23.97 -41.21
CA LYS A 115 35.98 24.86 -42.37
C LYS A 115 36.46 26.25 -42.00
N ARG A 116 37.78 26.43 -41.95
CA ARG A 116 38.41 27.75 -42.05
C ARG A 116 38.82 28.02 -43.51
N SER A 117 38.08 28.87 -44.21
CA SER A 117 38.55 29.60 -45.39
C SER A 117 37.60 30.76 -45.71
N GLN A 118 38.18 31.94 -45.99
CA GLN A 118 37.59 33.22 -46.41
C GLN A 118 36.97 34.04 -45.26
N LEU A 119 37.46 35.22 -44.85
CA LEU A 119 38.40 36.22 -45.38
C LEU A 119 39.21 36.81 -44.22
#